data_AF-A0A916G8K8-F1
#
_entry.id   AF-A0A916G8K8-F1
#
_cell.length_a   1.000
_cell.length_b   1.000
_cell.length_c   1.000
_cell.angle_alpha   90.00
_cell.angle_beta   90.00
_cell.angle_gamma   90.00
#
_symmetry.space_group_name_H-M   'P 1'
#
loop_
_entity.id
_entity.type
_entity.pdbx_description
1 polymer ?
#
loop_
_entity_poly.entity_id
_entity_poly.type
_entity_poly.pdbx_seq_one_letter_code
_entity_poly.pdbx_strand_id
1 'polypeptide(L)'
;PFDLLFWNSDSTRMPYAMHSFYLRNMYMKNLLKEPGGVTLAGVPIDLSKIKVPCYFISTIEDHIAPWKSTYLGAKIVSGPVRFVLGGSGHIAGVVNPPAANKYGYWVSSAKELAETSEEWLAGAQQQPGSWWTDWQAWVTQLEDAKVPARDPAKGKFKPIEDAPGSYAKFRLDQQKKK
;
A
#
# COMPACT_ATOMS: atom_id res chain seq x y z
N PRO A 1 -9.25 22.73 -11.18
CA PRO A 1 -8.75 22.15 -9.90
C PRO A 1 -7.70 21.08 -10.20
N PHE A 2 -6.60 21.08 -9.44
CA PHE A 2 -5.61 20.00 -9.45
C PHE A 2 -6.29 18.73 -8.90
N ASP A 3 -6.20 17.62 -9.63
CA ASP A 3 -6.87 16.33 -9.34
C ASP A 3 -6.57 15.81 -7.92
N LEU A 4 -5.32 15.95 -7.47
CA LEU A 4 -4.92 15.53 -6.12
C LEU A 4 -5.61 16.36 -5.03
N LEU A 5 -5.81 17.66 -5.25
CA LEU A 5 -6.54 18.50 -4.30
C LEU A 5 -8.02 18.14 -4.27
N PHE A 6 -8.59 17.74 -5.41
CA PHE A 6 -9.97 17.27 -5.46
C PHE A 6 -10.13 15.99 -4.63
N TRP A 7 -9.27 14.99 -4.83
CA TRP A 7 -9.27 13.76 -4.03
C TRP A 7 -9.05 14.04 -2.54
N ASN A 8 -8.08 14.88 -2.20
CA ASN A 8 -7.77 15.18 -0.80
C ASN A 8 -8.91 15.90 -0.07
N SER A 9 -9.68 16.70 -0.79
CA SER A 9 -10.84 17.42 -0.23
C SER A 9 -12.09 16.56 -0.10
N ASP A 10 -12.16 15.41 -0.78
CA ASP A 10 -13.31 14.49 -0.75
C ASP A 10 -13.22 13.55 0.47
N SER A 11 -13.53 14.10 1.64
CA SER A 11 -13.34 13.43 2.93
C SER A 11 -14.33 12.28 3.17
N THR A 12 -13.90 11.31 3.98
CA THR A 12 -14.74 10.20 4.47
C THR A 12 -14.92 10.26 5.98
N ARG A 13 -15.97 9.60 6.50
CA ARG A 13 -16.17 9.43 7.95
C ARG A 13 -15.67 8.06 8.39
N MET A 14 -15.07 8.00 9.57
CA MET A 14 -14.71 6.75 10.23
C MET A 14 -15.59 6.53 11.47
N PRO A 15 -16.09 5.30 11.73
CA PRO A 15 -16.76 4.99 12.98
C PRO A 15 -15.86 5.28 14.19
N TYR A 16 -16.42 5.89 15.23
CA TYR A 16 -15.68 6.33 16.42
C TYR A 16 -14.83 5.22 17.05
N ALA A 17 -15.40 4.02 17.20
CA ALA A 17 -14.71 2.89 17.84
C ALA A 17 -13.49 2.44 17.02
N MET A 18 -13.63 2.36 15.69
CA MET A 18 -12.54 2.01 14.78
C MET A 18 -11.43 3.07 14.80
N HIS A 19 -11.80 4.36 14.68
CA HIS A 19 -10.83 5.45 14.67
C HIS A 19 -10.06 5.57 15.99
N SER A 20 -10.77 5.49 17.13
CA SER A 20 -10.15 5.53 18.46
C SER A 20 -9.23 4.34 18.71
N PHE A 21 -9.62 3.15 18.24
CA PHE A 21 -8.79 1.95 18.30
C PHE A 21 -7.50 2.13 17.49
N TYR A 22 -7.61 2.61 16.25
CA TYR A 22 -6.47 2.83 15.36
C TYR A 22 -5.45 3.81 15.97
N LEU A 23 -5.90 4.99 16.41
CA LEU A 23 -5.03 6.00 17.00
C LEU A 23 -4.32 5.50 18.28
N ARG A 24 -5.07 4.89 19.21
CA ARG A 24 -4.50 4.46 20.49
C ARG A 24 -3.54 3.29 20.34
N ASN A 25 -3.92 2.28 19.55
CA ASN A 25 -3.15 1.05 19.49
C ASN A 25 -2.01 1.11 18.48
N MET A 26 -2.15 1.88 17.39
CA MET A 26 -1.11 1.95 16.35
C MET A 26 -0.24 3.19 16.49
N TYR A 27 -0.81 4.41 16.47
CA TYR A 27 0.01 5.63 16.55
C TYR A 27 0.62 5.86 17.93
N MET A 28 -0.16 5.72 19.00
CA MET A 28 0.32 6.04 20.35
C MET A 28 1.13 4.91 20.97
N LYS A 29 0.64 3.66 20.87
CA LYS A 29 1.24 2.50 21.55
C LYS A 29 2.04 1.58 20.63
N ASN A 30 1.90 1.72 19.32
CA ASN A 30 2.58 0.90 18.32
C ASN A 30 2.50 -0.61 18.58
N LEU A 31 1.30 -1.10 18.93
CA LEU A 31 1.06 -2.48 19.35
C LEU A 31 0.93 -3.47 18.19
N LEU A 32 0.69 -3.01 16.96
CA LEU A 32 0.51 -3.92 15.82
C LEU A 32 1.81 -4.66 15.46
N LYS A 33 2.98 -4.06 15.72
CA LYS A 33 4.28 -4.71 15.50
C LYS A 33 4.62 -5.76 16.57
N GLU A 34 3.95 -5.72 17.72
CA GLU A 34 4.20 -6.63 18.83
C GLU A 34 3.32 -7.88 18.68
N PRO A 35 3.87 -9.11 18.67
CA PRO A 35 3.07 -10.33 18.60
C PRO A 35 2.02 -10.39 19.72
N GLY A 36 0.74 -10.44 19.33
CA GLY A 36 -0.39 -10.44 20.25
C GLY A 36 -0.76 -9.08 20.85
N GLY A 37 -0.09 -7.98 20.45
CA GLY A 37 -0.35 -6.64 20.96
C GLY A 37 -1.73 -6.09 20.60
N VAL A 38 -2.36 -6.64 19.55
CA VAL A 38 -3.73 -6.37 19.14
C VAL A 38 -4.49 -7.69 19.00
N THR A 39 -5.75 -7.73 19.43
CA THR A 39 -6.69 -8.83 19.16
C THR A 39 -7.85 -8.33 18.30
N LEU A 40 -8.11 -9.01 17.17
CA LEU A 40 -9.22 -8.71 16.27
C LEU A 40 -10.05 -9.98 16.07
N ALA A 41 -11.38 -9.88 16.20
CA ALA A 41 -12.30 -11.02 16.09
C ALA A 41 -11.89 -12.23 16.96
N GLY A 42 -11.38 -11.98 18.17
CA GLY A 42 -10.91 -13.02 19.10
C GLY A 42 -9.54 -13.62 18.76
N VAL A 43 -8.86 -13.14 17.71
CA VAL A 43 -7.56 -13.64 17.27
C VAL A 43 -6.45 -12.65 17.66
N PRO A 44 -5.46 -13.04 18.47
CA PRO A 44 -4.27 -12.23 18.70
C PRO A 44 -3.45 -12.14 17.41
N ILE A 45 -3.13 -10.92 17.00
CA ILE A 45 -2.47 -10.63 15.73
C ILE A 45 -0.95 -10.70 15.91
N ASP A 46 -0.30 -11.44 15.02
CA ASP A 46 1.16 -11.57 14.96
C ASP A 46 1.59 -11.54 13.49
N LEU A 47 2.24 -10.45 13.09
CA LEU A 47 2.65 -10.23 11.70
C LEU A 47 3.75 -11.19 11.24
N SER A 48 4.52 -11.80 12.16
CA SER A 48 5.54 -12.80 11.81
C SER A 48 4.92 -14.11 11.26
N LYS A 49 3.62 -14.30 11.47
CA LYS A 49 2.88 -15.45 10.91
C LYS A 49 2.54 -15.27 9.42
N ILE A 50 2.75 -14.08 8.85
CA ILE A 50 2.60 -13.86 7.41
C ILE A 50 3.76 -14.54 6.68
N LYS A 51 3.46 -15.63 5.97
CA LYS A 51 4.44 -16.43 5.20
C LYS A 51 4.34 -16.27 3.68
N VAL A 52 3.31 -15.58 3.19
CA VAL A 52 3.12 -15.33 1.74
C VAL A 52 4.16 -14.31 1.24
N PRO A 53 4.50 -14.32 -0.07
CA PRO A 53 5.33 -13.27 -0.66
C PRO A 53 4.70 -11.87 -0.45
N CYS A 54 5.51 -10.91 -0.02
CA CYS A 54 5.09 -9.55 0.28
C CYS A 54 5.88 -8.53 -0.54
N TYR A 55 5.17 -7.60 -1.19
CA TYR A 55 5.77 -6.47 -1.88
C TYR A 55 5.51 -5.20 -1.08
N PHE A 56 6.56 -4.50 -0.68
CA PHE A 56 6.50 -3.24 0.04
C PHE A 56 7.00 -2.13 -0.88
N ILE A 57 6.15 -1.11 -1.09
CA ILE A 57 6.53 0.15 -1.73
C ILE A 57 6.52 1.25 -0.67
N SER A 58 7.56 2.07 -0.67
CA SER A 58 7.62 3.35 0.04
C SER A 58 8.18 4.40 -0.90
N THR A 59 8.09 5.69 -0.58
CA THR A 59 8.67 6.75 -1.43
C THR A 59 9.66 7.62 -0.65
N ILE A 60 10.75 8.03 -1.30
CA ILE A 60 11.94 8.57 -0.63
C ILE A 60 11.70 9.93 0.05
N GLU A 61 10.74 10.72 -0.46
CA GLU A 61 10.35 12.03 0.08
C GLU A 61 8.98 11.99 0.78
N ASP A 62 8.51 10.81 1.19
CA ASP A 62 7.24 10.68 1.93
C ASP A 62 7.36 11.22 3.36
N HIS A 63 6.74 12.37 3.61
CA HIS A 63 6.65 12.96 4.94
C HIS A 63 5.46 12.46 5.77
N ILE A 64 4.50 11.75 5.16
CA ILE A 64 3.33 11.17 5.84
C ILE A 64 3.67 9.78 6.39
N ALA A 65 4.30 8.95 5.56
CA ALA A 65 4.79 7.62 5.92
C ALA A 65 6.29 7.51 5.61
N PRO A 66 7.18 7.99 6.51
CA PRO A 66 8.62 7.98 6.27
C PRO A 66 9.12 6.59 5.92
N TRP A 67 9.82 6.46 4.78
CA TRP A 67 10.20 5.16 4.23
C TRP A 67 11.10 4.33 5.16
N LYS A 68 11.90 4.99 6.01
CA LYS A 68 12.70 4.31 7.04
C LYS A 68 11.82 3.61 8.08
N SER A 69 10.68 4.21 8.44
CA SER A 69 9.71 3.63 9.37
C SER A 69 8.95 2.47 8.74
N THR A 70 8.53 2.59 7.48
CA THR A 70 7.84 1.51 6.76
C THR A 70 8.80 0.36 6.42
N TYR A 71 10.08 0.63 6.20
CA TYR A 71 11.13 -0.39 6.06
C TYR A 71 11.21 -1.31 7.29
N LEU A 72 11.13 -0.75 8.50
CA LEU A 72 11.06 -1.56 9.72
C LEU A 72 9.84 -2.48 9.73
N GLY A 73 8.69 -2.03 9.22
CA GLY A 73 7.49 -2.85 9.07
C GLY A 73 7.69 -4.03 8.10
N ALA A 74 8.42 -3.81 7.00
CA ALA A 74 8.76 -4.85 6.04
C ALA A 74 9.62 -5.97 6.64
N LYS A 75 10.43 -5.67 7.68
CA LYS A 75 11.24 -6.67 8.39
C LYS A 75 10.46 -7.56 9.35
N ILE A 76 9.20 -7.25 9.67
CA ILE A 76 8.41 -7.99 10.68
C ILE A 76 7.83 -9.28 10.10
N VAL A 77 7.45 -9.28 8.82
CA VAL A 77 6.86 -10.46 8.17
C VAL A 77 7.93 -11.51 7.89
N SER A 78 7.55 -12.79 7.89
CA SER A 78 8.51 -13.88 7.64
C SER A 78 8.46 -14.44 6.21
N GLY A 79 7.46 -14.07 5.42
CA GLY A 79 7.40 -14.43 4.01
C GLY A 79 8.50 -13.74 3.20
N PRO A 80 8.77 -14.17 1.95
CA PRO A 80 9.71 -13.49 1.08
C PRO A 80 9.31 -12.02 0.88
N VAL A 81 10.23 -11.08 1.12
CA VAL A 81 9.96 -9.64 1.01
C VAL A 81 10.69 -9.03 -0.17
N ARG A 82 9.94 -8.30 -1.01
CA ARG A 82 10.47 -7.37 -1.98
C ARG A 82 10.21 -5.95 -1.51
N PHE A 83 11.24 -5.23 -1.09
CA PHE A 83 11.15 -3.81 -0.75
C PHE A 83 11.59 -2.96 -1.95
N VAL A 84 10.79 -1.95 -2.28
CA VAL A 84 11.05 -1.00 -3.35
C VAL A 84 10.85 0.41 -2.82
N LEU A 85 11.75 1.31 -3.20
CA LEU A 85 11.69 2.72 -2.82
C LEU A 85 11.43 3.55 -4.07
N GLY A 86 10.25 4.14 -4.23
CA GLY A 86 9.95 5.07 -5.31
C GLY A 86 10.56 6.44 -5.07
N GLY A 87 10.84 7.20 -6.14
CA GLY A 87 11.17 8.61 -6.03
C GLY A 87 9.94 9.48 -5.67
N SER A 88 10.18 10.75 -5.35
CA SER A 88 9.17 11.74 -4.95
C SER A 88 8.46 11.43 -3.61
N GLY A 89 7.40 12.20 -3.32
CA GLY A 89 6.64 12.15 -2.06
C GLY A 89 5.46 11.19 -2.07
N HIS A 90 4.59 11.30 -1.06
CA HIS A 90 3.52 10.33 -0.77
C HIS A 90 2.65 9.98 -1.99
N ILE A 91 1.99 10.98 -2.59
CA ILE A 91 1.07 10.71 -3.71
C ILE A 91 1.83 10.64 -5.03
N ALA A 92 2.73 11.59 -5.29
CA ALA A 92 3.43 11.69 -6.57
C ALA A 92 4.36 10.48 -6.84
N GLY A 93 4.97 9.91 -5.80
CA GLY A 93 5.81 8.72 -5.93
C GLY A 93 5.02 7.43 -6.07
N VAL A 94 3.88 7.31 -5.37
CA VAL A 94 3.01 6.11 -5.45
C VAL A 94 2.25 6.11 -6.77
N VAL A 95 1.64 7.23 -7.13
CA VAL A 95 0.89 7.41 -8.38
C VAL A 95 1.82 7.93 -9.48
N ASN A 96 2.70 7.06 -9.96
CA ASN A 96 3.66 7.36 -11.01
C ASN A 96 3.41 6.46 -12.24
N PRO A 97 2.55 6.86 -13.20
CA PRO A 97 2.28 6.05 -14.38
C PRO A 97 3.54 5.82 -15.24
N PRO A 98 3.81 4.59 -15.74
CA PRO A 98 4.98 4.30 -16.58
C PRO A 98 5.14 5.23 -17.78
N ALA A 99 4.03 5.62 -18.41
CA ALA A 99 4.03 6.52 -19.56
C ALA A 99 4.61 7.93 -19.25
N ALA A 100 4.60 8.36 -17.98
CA ALA A 100 5.17 9.64 -17.59
C ALA A 100 6.71 9.60 -17.50
N ASN A 101 7.30 8.43 -17.28
CA ASN A 101 8.75 8.21 -17.16
C ASN A 101 9.45 9.18 -16.19
N LYS A 102 8.87 9.39 -15.00
CA LYS A 102 9.40 10.33 -13.98
C LYS A 102 9.98 9.61 -12.77
N TYR A 103 10.83 10.35 -12.04
CA TYR A 103 11.38 10.06 -10.71
C TYR A 103 12.36 8.89 -10.59
N GLY A 104 12.05 7.73 -11.15
CA GLY A 104 12.79 6.51 -10.88
C GLY A 104 12.41 5.85 -9.56
N TYR A 105 13.06 4.73 -9.26
CA TYR A 105 12.88 3.94 -8.03
C TYR A 105 14.14 3.13 -7.72
N TRP A 106 14.32 2.68 -6.48
CA TRP A 106 15.45 1.88 -6.04
C TRP A 106 15.00 0.46 -5.73
N VAL A 107 15.82 -0.50 -6.14
CA VAL A 107 15.65 -1.93 -5.84
C VAL A 107 16.99 -2.52 -5.41
N SER A 108 16.94 -3.47 -4.49
CA SER A 108 18.10 -4.27 -4.11
C SER A 108 18.01 -5.65 -4.76
N SER A 109 19.17 -6.17 -5.18
CA SER A 109 19.31 -7.57 -5.62
C SER A 109 19.62 -8.52 -4.45
N ALA A 110 19.78 -8.00 -3.24
CA ALA A 110 19.98 -8.81 -2.05
C ALA A 110 18.75 -9.70 -1.80
N LYS A 111 19.01 -10.96 -1.41
CA LYS A 111 17.96 -11.94 -1.10
C LYS A 111 17.20 -11.58 0.19
N GLU A 112 17.88 -10.94 1.12
CA GLU A 112 17.35 -10.55 2.42
C GLU A 112 17.45 -9.04 2.58
N LEU A 113 16.53 -8.48 3.38
CA LEU A 113 16.57 -7.07 3.75
C LEU A 113 17.77 -6.82 4.65
N ALA A 114 18.54 -5.77 4.36
CA ALA A 114 19.62 -5.34 5.23
C ALA A 114 19.11 -4.96 6.62
N GLU A 115 20.01 -4.96 7.61
CA GLU A 115 19.62 -4.68 8.99
C GLU A 115 19.04 -3.28 9.15
N THR A 116 19.64 -2.30 8.48
CA THR A 116 19.18 -0.91 8.46
C THR A 116 18.66 -0.48 7.09
N SER A 117 17.78 0.52 7.09
CA SER A 117 17.31 1.18 5.87
C SER A 117 18.45 1.82 5.07
N GLU A 118 19.44 2.36 5.75
CA GLU A 118 20.61 3.02 5.19
C GLU A 118 21.51 2.05 4.44
N GLU A 119 21.80 0.89 5.04
CA GLU A 119 22.54 -0.19 4.38
C GLU A 119 21.77 -0.72 3.16
N TRP A 120 20.45 -0.86 3.29
CA TRP A 120 19.60 -1.26 2.16
C TRP A 120 19.72 -0.29 1.00
N LEU A 121 19.60 1.02 1.26
CA LEU A 121 19.70 2.05 0.23
C LEU A 121 21.11 2.12 -0.38
N ALA A 122 22.15 1.97 0.43
CA ALA A 122 23.53 1.95 -0.05
C ALA A 122 23.82 0.78 -1.00
N GLY A 123 23.15 -0.36 -0.80
CA GLY A 123 23.23 -1.52 -1.69
C GLY A 123 22.20 -1.53 -2.83
N ALA A 124 21.26 -0.58 -2.86
CA ALA A 124 20.20 -0.53 -3.85
C ALA A 124 20.64 0.20 -5.13
N GLN A 125 20.10 -0.23 -6.26
CA GLN A 125 20.33 0.40 -7.56
C GLN A 125 19.11 1.21 -7.97
N GLN A 126 19.35 2.44 -8.43
CA GLN A 126 18.30 3.26 -9.00
C GLN A 126 17.97 2.78 -10.42
N GLN A 127 16.69 2.60 -10.68
CA GLN A 127 16.09 2.32 -11.96
C GLN A 127 15.31 3.56 -12.43
N PRO A 128 15.34 3.89 -13.74
CA PRO A 128 14.55 4.99 -14.27
C PRO A 128 13.04 4.62 -14.33
N GLY A 129 12.19 5.65 -14.39
CA GLY A 129 10.76 5.49 -14.63
C GLY A 129 9.95 5.03 -13.41
N SER A 130 8.90 4.26 -13.65
CA SER A 130 7.90 3.89 -12.63
C SER A 130 8.19 2.54 -11.98
N TRP A 131 8.03 2.48 -10.66
CA TRP A 131 8.06 1.23 -9.90
C TRP A 131 6.90 0.27 -10.26
N TRP A 132 5.85 0.73 -10.95
CA TRP A 132 4.73 -0.13 -11.34
C TRP A 132 5.17 -1.27 -12.27
N THR A 133 6.18 -1.03 -13.12
CA THR A 133 6.71 -2.07 -14.02
C THR A 133 7.44 -3.16 -13.24
N ASP A 134 8.13 -2.77 -12.17
CA ASP A 134 8.79 -3.70 -11.24
C ASP A 134 7.76 -4.57 -10.50
N TRP A 135 6.72 -3.94 -9.94
CA TRP A 135 5.63 -4.64 -9.28
C TRP A 135 4.90 -5.60 -10.23
N GLN A 136 4.61 -5.14 -11.47
CA GLN A 136 3.97 -5.97 -12.48
C GLN A 136 4.83 -7.20 -12.83
N ALA A 137 6.14 -7.02 -13.00
CA ALA A 137 7.05 -8.13 -13.25
C ALA A 137 7.08 -9.11 -12.07
N TRP A 138 7.16 -8.59 -10.83
CA TRP A 138 7.16 -9.41 -9.62
C TRP A 138 5.87 -10.23 -9.45
N VAL A 139 4.70 -9.60 -9.58
CA VAL A 139 3.42 -10.30 -9.37
C VAL A 139 3.16 -11.33 -10.46
N THR A 140 3.58 -11.06 -11.69
CA THR A 140 3.45 -12.00 -12.82
C THR A 140 4.37 -13.22 -12.64
N GLN A 141 5.52 -13.09 -11.97
CA GLN A 141 6.36 -14.24 -11.64
C GLN A 141 5.74 -15.18 -10.60
N LEU A 142 4.79 -14.70 -9.79
CA LEU A 142 4.09 -15.54 -8.83
C LEU A 142 3.04 -16.42 -9.51
N GLU A 143 2.38 -15.90 -10.55
CA GLU A 143 1.41 -16.60 -11.38
C GLU A 143 1.23 -15.86 -12.70
N ASP A 144 1.54 -16.51 -13.83
CA ASP A 144 1.46 -15.92 -15.17
C ASP A 144 0.40 -16.57 -16.07
N ALA A 145 -0.35 -17.55 -15.57
CA ALA A 145 -1.37 -18.22 -16.38
C ALA A 145 -2.42 -17.23 -16.89
N LYS A 146 -2.62 -17.27 -18.20
CA LYS A 146 -3.62 -16.44 -18.89
C LYS A 146 -4.87 -17.25 -19.15
N VAL A 147 -6.01 -16.63 -18.86
CA VAL A 147 -7.33 -17.15 -19.21
C VAL A 147 -8.05 -16.12 -20.07
N PRO A 148 -9.05 -16.53 -20.88
CA PRO A 148 -9.90 -15.58 -21.58
C PRO A 148 -10.49 -14.55 -20.61
N ALA A 149 -10.58 -13.30 -21.06
CA ALA A 149 -11.18 -12.23 -20.26
C ALA A 149 -12.60 -12.64 -19.83
N ARG A 150 -12.88 -12.52 -18.52
CA ARG A 150 -14.18 -12.89 -17.97
C ARG A 150 -15.20 -11.81 -18.28
N ASP A 151 -16.41 -12.23 -18.59
CA ASP A 151 -17.58 -11.35 -18.63
C ASP A 151 -18.21 -11.33 -17.22
N PRO A 152 -18.16 -10.20 -16.49
CA PRO A 152 -18.75 -10.11 -15.16
C PRO A 152 -20.24 -10.43 -15.13
N ALA A 153 -20.97 -10.18 -16.22
CA ALA A 153 -22.41 -10.46 -16.31
C ALA A 153 -22.73 -11.96 -16.32
N LYS A 154 -21.76 -12.82 -16.68
CA LYS A 154 -21.90 -14.28 -16.69
C LYS A 154 -21.45 -14.95 -15.38
N GLY A 155 -21.01 -14.16 -14.40
CA GLY A 155 -20.57 -14.67 -13.10
C GLY A 155 -21.72 -15.13 -12.19
N LYS A 156 -21.37 -15.83 -11.10
CA LYS A 156 -22.33 -16.25 -10.05
C LYS A 156 -23.07 -15.07 -9.41
N PHE A 157 -22.41 -13.91 -9.33
CA PHE A 157 -22.96 -12.69 -8.77
C PHE A 157 -23.35 -11.75 -9.90
N LYS A 158 -24.60 -11.28 -9.88
CA LYS A 158 -25.11 -10.35 -10.90
C LYS A 158 -24.52 -8.95 -10.69
N PRO A 159 -24.22 -8.20 -11.76
CA PRO A 159 -23.88 -6.77 -11.66
C PRO A 159 -25.00 -6.00 -10.93
N ILE A 160 -24.62 -5.08 -10.04
CA ILE A 160 -25.54 -4.27 -9.24
C ILE A 160 -25.70 -2.87 -9.85
N GLU A 161 -24.59 -2.22 -10.17
CA GLU A 161 -24.51 -0.89 -10.79
C GLU A 161 -23.17 -0.72 -11.53
N ASP A 162 -23.08 0.27 -12.41
CA ASP A 162 -21.83 0.61 -13.10
C ASP A 162 -20.81 1.25 -12.12
N ALA A 163 -19.53 0.91 -12.30
CA ALA A 163 -18.43 1.59 -11.63
C ALA A 163 -18.48 3.11 -11.91
N PRO A 164 -18.10 3.99 -10.94
CA PRO A 164 -17.46 3.70 -9.64
C PRO A 164 -18.44 3.32 -8.51
N GLY A 165 -19.73 3.15 -8.81
CA GLY A 165 -20.75 2.81 -7.82
C GLY A 165 -21.16 3.98 -6.92
N SER A 166 -22.21 3.75 -6.14
CA SER A 166 -22.88 4.73 -5.29
C SER A 166 -22.05 5.17 -4.08
N TYR A 167 -21.25 4.28 -3.50
CA TYR A 167 -20.43 4.58 -2.32
C TYR A 167 -19.30 5.56 -2.64
N ALA A 168 -18.61 5.38 -3.76
CA ALA A 168 -17.55 6.30 -4.19
C ALA A 168 -18.11 7.67 -4.64
N LYS A 169 -19.36 7.70 -5.14
CA LYS A 169 -20.06 8.94 -5.53
C LYS A 169 -20.64 9.69 -4.33
N PHE A 170 -20.73 9.06 -3.15
CA PHE A 170 -21.28 9.69 -1.97
C PHE A 170 -20.31 10.74 -1.41
N ARG A 171 -20.74 12.01 -1.41
CA ARG A 171 -19.93 13.12 -0.93
C ARG A 171 -20.53 13.78 0.31
N LEU A 172 -19.69 14.02 1.31
CA LEU A 172 -20.10 14.64 2.58
C LEU A 172 -20.50 16.12 2.42
N ASP A 173 -19.79 16.85 1.56
CA ASP A 173 -20.01 18.28 1.29
C ASP A 173 -21.31 18.57 0.54
N GLN A 174 -21.88 17.55 -0.12
CA GLN A 174 -23.14 17.64 -0.86
C GLN A 174 -24.36 17.19 -0.03
N GLN A 175 -24.16 16.66 1.18
CA GLN A 175 -25.28 16.26 2.04
C GLN A 175 -25.94 17.51 2.63
N LYS A 176 -27.22 17.72 2.34
CA LYS A 176 -28.01 18.79 2.99
C LYS A 176 -27.95 18.57 4.51
N LYS A 177 -27.56 19.60 5.27
CA LYS A 177 -27.69 19.59 6.72
C LYS A 177 -29.17 19.40 7.04
N LYS A 178 -29.51 18.26 7.67
CA LYS A 178 -30.80 18.08 8.33
C LYS A 178 -30.83 18.91 9.60
#